data_AF-A0A923WZ36-F1
#
_entry.id   AF-A0A923WZ36-F1
#
_cell.length_a   1.000
_cell.length_b   1.000
_cell.length_c   1.000
_cell.angle_alpha   90.00
_cell.angle_beta   90.00
_cell.angle_gamma   90.00
#
_symmetry.space_group_name_H-M   'P 1'
#
loop_
_entity.id
_entity.type
_entity.pdbx_description
1 polymer ?
#
loop_
_entity_poly.entity_id
_entity_poly.type
_entity_poly.pdbx_seq_one_letter_code
_entity_poly.pdbx_strand_id
1 'polypeptide(L)'
;QRLAGGEEVVVAAREVGPEEEALARRVLRAQPAFQQRELPYGRVDMAPDELGILRVIELELVEPSLFLVQHEPALERFVAALKRDTQR
;
A
#
# COMPACT_ATOMS: atom_id res chain seq x y z
N GLN A 1 -12.97 4.48 -8.92
CA GLN A 1 -11.94 5.50 -8.63
C GLN A 1 -12.60 6.64 -7.86
N ARG A 2 -12.17 6.82 -6.61
CA ARG A 2 -12.76 7.73 -5.61
C ARG A 2 -12.76 9.21 -6.06
N LEU A 3 -11.88 9.58 -6.99
CA LEU A 3 -11.82 10.92 -7.59
C LEU A 3 -13.01 11.27 -8.52
N ALA A 4 -13.85 10.29 -8.88
CA ALA A 4 -15.03 10.49 -9.74
C ALA A 4 -16.37 10.14 -9.06
N GLY A 5 -16.41 10.08 -7.72
CA GLY A 5 -17.63 9.77 -6.97
C GLY A 5 -18.06 8.30 -7.01
N GLY A 6 -17.19 7.40 -7.49
CA GLY A 6 -17.44 5.96 -7.43
C GLY A 6 -17.10 5.39 -6.05
N GLU A 7 -17.94 4.49 -5.54
CA GLU A 7 -17.66 3.73 -4.32
C GLU A 7 -16.50 2.75 -4.55
N GLU A 8 -15.62 2.64 -3.56
CA GLU A 8 -14.55 1.65 -3.54
C GLU A 8 -15.14 0.30 -3.15
N VAL A 9 -15.13 -0.66 -4.08
CA VAL A 9 -15.58 -2.03 -3.81
C VAL A 9 -14.39 -2.82 -3.29
N VAL A 10 -14.48 -3.26 -2.03
CA VAL A 10 -13.43 -4.04 -1.39
C VAL A 10 -13.83 -5.51 -1.34
N VAL A 11 -12.97 -6.37 -1.88
CA VAL A 11 -13.13 -7.82 -1.81
C VAL A 11 -12.57 -8.38 -0.51
N ALA A 12 -12.88 -9.64 -0.22
CA ALA A 12 -12.33 -10.32 0.95
C ALA A 12 -10.79 -10.28 0.95
N ALA A 13 -10.21 -10.20 2.15
CA ALA A 13 -8.77 -10.27 2.33
C ALA A 13 -8.21 -11.55 1.70
N ARG A 14 -7.06 -11.42 1.04
CA ARG A 14 -6.29 -12.55 0.52
C ARG A 14 -4.87 -12.47 1.04
N GLU A 15 -4.21 -13.62 1.13
CA GLU A 15 -2.78 -13.63 1.37
C GLU A 15 -2.04 -13.00 0.19
N VAL A 16 -0.96 -12.28 0.53
CA VAL A 16 -0.06 -11.65 -0.43
C VAL A 16 1.02 -12.66 -0.79
N GLY A 17 1.20 -12.91 -2.08
CA GLY A 17 2.25 -13.79 -2.58
C GLY A 17 3.65 -13.15 -2.48
N PRO A 18 4.72 -13.95 -2.51
CA PRO A 18 6.09 -13.45 -2.36
C PRO A 18 6.50 -12.48 -3.49
N GLU A 19 6.03 -12.68 -4.72
CA GLU A 19 6.31 -11.79 -5.86
C GLU A 19 5.60 -10.44 -5.72
N GLU A 20 4.37 -10.44 -5.22
CA GLU A 20 3.58 -9.24 -4.95
C GLU A 20 4.23 -8.41 -3.84
N GLU A 21 4.65 -9.06 -2.75
CA GLU A 21 5.38 -8.42 -1.67
C GLU A 21 6.71 -7.83 -2.17
N ALA A 22 7.47 -8.58 -2.97
CA ALA A 22 8.73 -8.12 -3.53
C ALA A 22 8.55 -6.90 -4.45
N LEU A 23 7.52 -6.92 -5.30
CA LEU A 23 7.18 -5.79 -6.17
C LEU A 23 6.79 -4.57 -5.33
N ALA A 24 5.87 -4.72 -4.37
CA ALA A 24 5.41 -3.63 -3.51
C ALA A 24 6.60 -2.97 -2.78
N ARG A 25 7.47 -3.77 -2.17
CA ARG A 25 8.67 -3.28 -1.48
C ARG A 25 9.63 -2.55 -2.42
N ARG A 26 9.82 -3.05 -3.65
CA ARG A 26 10.67 -2.39 -4.66
C ARG A 26 10.11 -1.03 -5.06
N VAL A 27 8.80 -0.94 -5.30
CA VAL A 27 8.11 0.30 -5.69
C VAL A 27 8.19 1.34 -4.59
N LEU A 28 7.94 0.95 -3.35
CA LEU A 28 8.04 1.83 -2.19
C LEU A 28 9.47 2.37 -2.01
N ARG A 29 10.50 1.51 -2.05
CA ARG A 29 11.91 1.94 -1.93
C ARG A 29 12.38 2.85 -3.05
N ALA A 30 11.74 2.82 -4.22
CA ALA A 30 12.10 3.68 -5.35
C ALA A 30 11.64 5.14 -5.15
N GLN A 31 10.75 5.42 -4.17
CA GLN A 31 10.23 6.76 -3.97
C GLN A 31 11.27 7.68 -3.32
N PRO A 32 11.46 8.91 -3.82
CA PRO A 32 12.40 9.87 -3.21
C PRO A 32 12.11 10.14 -1.73
N ALA A 33 10.82 10.12 -1.36
CA ALA A 33 10.40 10.24 0.03
C ALA A 33 11.04 9.13 0.89
N PHE A 34 11.08 7.88 0.40
CA PHE A 34 11.76 6.75 1.06
C PHE A 34 13.27 6.92 1.20
N GLN A 35 13.91 7.69 0.31
CA GLN A 35 15.35 7.95 0.37
C GLN A 35 15.70 9.01 1.42
N GLN A 36 14.76 9.90 1.73
CA GLN A 36 14.95 10.95 2.74
C GLN A 36 14.40 10.54 4.11
N ARG A 37 13.30 9.77 4.13
CA ARG A 37 12.56 9.36 5.34
C ARG A 37 11.83 8.03 5.11
N GLU A 38 11.70 7.21 6.13
CA GLU A 38 10.86 6.01 6.05
C GLU A 38 9.38 6.41 5.92
N LEU A 39 8.67 5.93 4.88
CA LEU A 39 7.23 6.20 4.76
C LEU A 39 6.45 5.44 5.85
N PRO A 40 5.55 6.11 6.61
CA PRO A 40 4.78 5.44 7.65
C PRO A 40 3.72 4.48 7.09
N TYR A 41 3.29 4.69 5.85
CA TYR A 41 2.31 3.87 5.15
C TYR A 41 2.36 4.12 3.63
N GLY A 42 1.68 3.26 2.87
CA GLY A 42 1.45 3.40 1.42
C GLY A 42 0.68 2.19 0.87
N ARG A 43 -0.03 2.36 -0.24
CA ARG A 43 -0.72 1.27 -0.95
C ARG A 43 -0.13 1.11 -2.35
N VAL A 44 0.13 -0.13 -2.74
CA VAL A 44 0.59 -0.50 -4.08
C VAL A 44 -0.43 -1.47 -4.66
N ASP A 45 -1.18 -1.01 -5.65
CA ASP A 45 -2.10 -1.85 -6.38
C ASP A 45 -1.41 -2.42 -7.62
N MET A 46 -1.63 -3.71 -7.88
CA MET A 46 -0.93 -4.43 -8.94
C MET A 46 -1.82 -5.48 -9.59
N ALA A 47 -1.52 -5.78 -10.84
CA ALA A 47 -2.13 -6.87 -11.59
C ALA A 47 -1.12 -7.45 -12.59
N PRO A 48 -1.30 -8.72 -12.99
CA PRO A 48 -0.56 -9.26 -14.13
C PRO A 48 -0.91 -8.52 -15.42
N ASP A 49 0.09 -8.32 -16.29
CA ASP A 49 -0.12 -7.94 -17.68
C ASP A 49 -0.58 -9.15 -18.53
N GLU A 50 -0.70 -8.95 -19.84
CA GLU A 50 -1.12 -9.97 -20.82
C GLU A 50 -0.21 -11.22 -20.83
N LEU A 51 1.02 -11.10 -20.33
CA LEU A 51 2.00 -12.19 -20.23
C LEU A 51 2.06 -12.79 -18.82
N GLY A 52 1.18 -12.35 -17.91
CA GLY A 52 1.16 -12.80 -16.52
C GLY A 52 2.16 -12.08 -15.62
N ILE A 53 2.87 -11.07 -16.10
CA ILE A 53 3.91 -10.38 -15.32
C ILE A 53 3.27 -9.32 -14.44
N LEU A 54 3.50 -9.36 -13.12
CA LEU A 54 2.98 -8.35 -12.19
C LEU A 54 3.47 -6.93 -12.54
N ARG A 55 2.51 -6.01 -12.72
CA ARG A 55 2.71 -4.59 -12.96
C ARG A 55 1.99 -3.76 -11.90
N VAL A 56 2.53 -2.57 -11.63
CA VAL A 56 1.85 -1.57 -10.79
C VAL A 56 0.71 -0.94 -11.59
N ILE A 57 -0.47 -0.89 -10.98
CA ILE A 57 -1.62 -0.14 -11.48
C ILE A 57 -1.65 1.25 -10.85
N GLU A 58 -1.53 1.30 -9.52
CA GLU A 58 -1.71 2.53 -8.74
C GLU A 58 -0.76 2.54 -7.53
N LEU A 59 -0.34 3.74 -7.13
CA LEU A 59 0.52 3.98 -5.98
C LEU A 59 -0.04 5.16 -5.18
N GLU A 60 -0.58 4.88 -4.00
CA GLU A 60 -1.15 5.89 -3.12
C GLU A 60 -0.29 6.06 -1.86
N LEU A 61 0.25 7.27 -1.68
CA LEU A 61 1.16 7.60 -0.57
C LEU A 61 0.61 8.67 0.37
N VAL A 62 -0.44 9.38 -0.03
CA VAL A 62 -0.97 10.54 0.71
C VAL A 62 -2.27 10.20 1.41
N GLU A 63 -3.27 9.73 0.66
CA GLU A 63 -4.60 9.40 1.19
C GLU A 63 -5.10 8.00 0.80
N PRO A 64 -4.32 6.93 1.05
CA PRO A 64 -4.72 5.58 0.68
C PRO A 64 -5.87 5.06 1.56
N SER A 65 -6.80 4.33 0.93
CA SER A 65 -7.65 3.39 1.67
C SER A 65 -6.82 2.18 2.12
N LEU A 66 -6.48 2.09 3.40
CA LEU A 66 -5.55 1.06 3.94
C LEU A 66 -6.21 -0.27 4.35
N PHE A 67 -7.53 -0.40 4.21
CA PHE A 67 -8.23 -1.66 4.49
C PHE A 67 -7.96 -2.21 5.91
N LEU A 68 -7.90 -1.33 6.91
CA LEU A 68 -7.50 -1.71 8.28
C LEU A 68 -8.50 -2.67 8.93
N VAL A 69 -9.77 -2.63 8.53
CA VAL A 69 -10.83 -3.54 9.03
C VAL A 69 -10.62 -4.98 8.56
N GLN A 70 -9.98 -5.18 7.39
CA GLN A 70 -9.73 -6.51 6.85
C GLN A 70 -8.62 -7.27 7.59
N HIS A 71 -7.76 -6.57 8.34
CA HIS A 71 -6.64 -7.18 9.07
C HIS A 71 -6.28 -6.37 10.30
N GLU A 72 -6.89 -6.70 11.44
CA GLU A 72 -6.73 -5.97 12.72
C GLU A 72 -5.26 -5.64 13.08
N PRO A 73 -4.27 -6.54 12.92
CA PRO A 73 -2.87 -6.21 13.23
C PRO A 73 -2.29 -5.06 12.38
N ALA A 74 -2.88 -4.74 11.21
CA ALA A 74 -2.47 -3.59 10.41
C ALA A 74 -2.77 -2.26 11.12
N LEU A 75 -3.87 -2.17 11.87
CA LEU A 75 -4.25 -0.95 12.60
C LEU A 75 -3.19 -0.63 13.66
N GLU A 76 -2.77 -1.62 14.43
CA GLU A 76 -1.72 -1.45 15.44
C GLU A 76 -0.39 -1.02 14.81
N ARG A 77 0.01 -1.65 13.68
CA ARG A 77 1.22 -1.28 12.94
C ARG A 77 1.16 0.14 12.41
N PHE A 78 0.01 0.56 11.89
CA PHE A 78 -0.22 1.91 11.39
C PHE A 78 -0.09 2.95 12.51
N VAL A 79 -0.76 2.75 13.64
CA VAL A 79 -0.65 3.63 14.81
C VAL A 79 0.79 3.73 15.31
N ALA A 80 1.51 2.61 15.37
CA ALA A 80 2.92 2.60 15.77
C ALA A 80 3.81 3.38 14.79
N ALA A 81 3.57 3.27 13.48
CA ALA A 81 4.29 4.02 12.46
C ALA A 81 4.07 5.54 12.60
N LEU A 82 2.82 5.97 12.80
CA LEU A 82 2.49 7.37 13.03
C LEU A 82 3.14 7.93 14.30
N LYS A 83 3.10 7.18 15.41
CA LYS A 83 3.78 7.60 16.65
C LYS A 83 5.26 7.87 16.42
N ARG A 84 5.96 6.97 15.71
CA ARG A 84 7.37 7.16 15.35
C ARG A 84 7.60 8.37 14.45
N ASP A 85 6.68 8.66 13.53
CA ASP A 85 6.79 9.81 12.63
C ASP A 85 6.58 11.14 13.37
N THR A 86 5.60 11.21 14.28
CA THR A 86 5.29 12.43 15.06
C THR A 86 6.29 12.77 16.16
N GLN A 87 7.12 11.81 16.57
CA GLN A 87 8.13 11.98 17.63
C GLN A 87 9.50 12.41 17.07
N ARG A 88 9.59 12.71 15.77
CA ARG A 88 10.84 13.06 15.07
C ARG A 88 10.89 14.53 14.69
#